data_AF-A0A381U8F9-F1
#
_entry.id   AF-A0A381U8F9-F1
#
_cell.length_a   1.000
_cell.length_b   1.000
_cell.length_c   1.000
_cell.angle_alpha   90.00
_cell.angle_beta   90.00
_cell.angle_gamma   90.00
#
_symmetry.space_group_name_H-M   'P 1'
#
loop_
_entity.id
_entity.type
_entity.pdbx_description
1 polymer ?
#
loop_
_entity_poly.entity_id
_entity_poly.type
_entity_poly.pdbx_seq_one_letter_code
_entity_poly.pdbx_strand_id
1 'polypeptide(L)'
;MKPNVIFILLDGARWDRLNESKEFQDVCKKGTILNNVSTAMPYTIGSINVTFSGLFGKENGIDAYHKMLRLKKSIKNLPEIFQSQGYFTACDILTKNIIPNRGFNIHQTHNEFKDDLTKRHPNFVKQCLKESNGKPLFLFLYFSKLHTVTVSDVLKKYEWDEKKFYDNKDKNLSRYDDAFKEVGKYTKLITDELEKLNLKENTILVFFSDHGTGIGERFGERNYGSFTYEETIRTFFLFIASGIQKNRASNTLRATVDIFPTILDLAEFELEFDRPGESFSKYLLKDEAELKESLYTFSETGAVHGPWPSPEESNVFCIKSSTHKLMYLKTPNEWLFFDLQNDPYETSNIFTGNSEIEKKMKEKLIGWINRED
;
A
#
# COMPACT_ATOMS: atom_id res chain seq x y z
N MET A 1 -6.98 -14.92 24.06
CA MET A 1 -5.55 -14.92 23.70
C MET A 1 -5.37 -13.81 22.68
N LYS A 2 -4.28 -13.03 22.74
CA LYS A 2 -4.08 -11.97 21.74
C LYS A 2 -3.87 -12.61 20.35
N PRO A 3 -4.50 -12.11 19.27
CA PRO A 3 -4.32 -12.66 17.94
C PRO A 3 -2.92 -12.36 17.41
N ASN A 4 -2.37 -13.25 16.59
CA ASN A 4 -1.25 -12.92 15.72
C ASN A 4 -1.69 -11.87 14.69
N VAL A 5 -0.76 -11.05 14.22
CA VAL A 5 -0.98 -10.09 13.14
C VAL A 5 0.09 -10.33 12.07
N ILE A 6 -0.33 -10.67 10.85
CA ILE A 6 0.58 -10.96 9.74
C ILE A 6 0.24 -10.04 8.58
N PHE A 7 1.13 -9.10 8.31
CA PHE A 7 1.12 -8.25 7.13
C PHE A 7 1.90 -8.90 6.00
N ILE A 8 1.30 -9.02 4.83
CA ILE A 8 1.92 -9.54 3.62
C ILE A 8 1.76 -8.52 2.51
N LEU A 9 2.86 -7.85 2.17
CA LEU A 9 2.89 -6.92 1.05
C LEU A 9 2.96 -7.67 -0.27
N LEU A 10 2.10 -7.28 -1.21
CA LEU A 10 2.11 -7.67 -2.61
C LEU A 10 2.59 -6.45 -3.41
N ASP A 11 3.91 -6.27 -3.47
CA ASP A 11 4.52 -5.01 -3.96
C ASP A 11 4.12 -4.71 -5.40
N GLY A 12 3.63 -3.50 -5.65
CA GLY A 12 3.24 -3.06 -7.00
C GLY A 12 1.94 -3.69 -7.52
N ALA A 13 1.17 -4.40 -6.68
CA ALA A 13 -0.06 -5.04 -7.09
C ALA A 13 -1.18 -4.03 -7.35
N ARG A 14 -1.67 -3.97 -8.59
CA ARG A 14 -2.78 -3.12 -9.01
C ARG A 14 -4.15 -3.67 -8.61
N TRP A 15 -5.01 -2.77 -8.16
CA TRP A 15 -6.40 -3.05 -7.78
C TRP A 15 -7.29 -3.50 -8.95
N ASP A 16 -6.95 -3.11 -10.18
CA ASP A 16 -7.73 -3.42 -11.39
C ASP A 16 -7.35 -4.78 -11.99
N ARG A 17 -6.55 -5.58 -11.27
CA ARG A 17 -6.10 -6.92 -11.67
C ARG A 17 -6.46 -8.03 -10.67
N LEU A 18 -7.27 -7.71 -9.66
CA LEU A 18 -7.68 -8.67 -8.62
C LEU A 18 -8.42 -9.90 -9.18
N ASN A 19 -8.96 -9.81 -10.40
CA ASN A 19 -9.64 -10.91 -11.08
C ASN A 19 -8.75 -11.76 -12.00
N GLU A 20 -7.48 -11.38 -12.19
CA GLU A 20 -6.55 -12.09 -13.09
C GLU A 20 -6.05 -13.42 -12.53
N SER A 21 -6.25 -13.67 -11.23
CA SER A 21 -5.95 -14.95 -10.59
C SER A 21 -7.16 -15.50 -9.83
N LYS A 22 -7.60 -16.68 -10.24
CA LYS A 22 -8.63 -17.44 -9.55
C LYS A 22 -8.23 -17.76 -8.10
N GLU A 23 -6.97 -18.09 -7.87
CA GLU A 23 -6.43 -18.37 -6.54
C GLU A 23 -6.54 -17.14 -5.64
N PHE A 24 -6.22 -15.94 -6.15
CA PHE A 24 -6.39 -14.70 -5.41
C PHE A 24 -7.86 -14.43 -5.09
N GLN A 25 -8.75 -14.58 -6.08
CA GLN A 25 -10.20 -14.43 -5.88
C GLN A 25 -10.74 -15.39 -4.81
N ASP A 26 -10.29 -16.64 -4.80
CA ASP A 26 -10.68 -17.62 -3.79
C ASP A 26 -10.16 -17.28 -2.39
N VAL A 27 -8.98 -16.66 -2.29
CA VAL A 27 -8.46 -16.12 -1.03
C VAL A 27 -9.27 -14.90 -0.58
N CYS A 28 -9.67 -13.99 -1.48
CA CYS A 28 -10.54 -12.85 -1.16
C CYS A 28 -11.86 -13.27 -0.52
N LYS A 29 -12.46 -14.38 -0.97
CA LYS A 29 -13.70 -14.92 -0.38
C LYS A 29 -13.55 -15.31 1.10
N LYS A 30 -12.32 -15.53 1.60
CA LYS A 30 -12.06 -15.87 2.99
C LYS A 30 -12.16 -14.67 3.95
N GLY A 31 -12.34 -13.44 3.45
CA GLY A 31 -12.39 -12.24 4.28
C GLY A 31 -13.09 -11.05 3.62
N THR A 32 -12.68 -9.84 4.03
CA THR A 32 -13.19 -8.57 3.51
C THR A 32 -12.09 -7.82 2.77
N ILE A 33 -12.33 -7.46 1.49
CA ILE A 33 -11.41 -6.65 0.70
C ILE A 33 -11.92 -5.20 0.56
N LEU A 34 -11.04 -4.24 0.84
CA LEU A 34 -11.22 -2.83 0.48
C LEU A 34 -10.33 -2.57 -0.74
N ASN A 35 -10.91 -2.18 -1.88
CA ASN A 35 -10.17 -2.02 -3.15
C ASN A 35 -10.11 -0.58 -3.67
N ASN A 36 -10.41 0.40 -2.82
CA ASN A 36 -10.28 1.83 -3.10
C ASN A 36 -9.58 2.54 -1.92
N VAL A 37 -8.39 2.06 -1.58
CA VAL A 37 -7.54 2.67 -0.55
C VAL A 37 -6.47 3.50 -1.23
N SER A 38 -6.48 4.82 -1.04
CA SER A 38 -5.44 5.70 -1.59
C SER A 38 -4.15 5.57 -0.77
N THR A 39 -3.06 5.19 -1.45
CA THR A 39 -1.73 5.34 -0.87
C THR A 39 -1.35 6.81 -0.82
N ALA A 40 -0.76 7.24 0.30
CA ALA A 40 -0.28 8.60 0.40
C ALA A 40 1.00 8.83 -0.40
N MET A 41 1.76 7.78 -0.72
CA MET A 41 3.01 7.87 -1.46
C MET A 41 3.13 6.65 -2.37
N PRO A 42 3.11 6.81 -3.71
CA PRO A 42 3.12 5.71 -4.67
C PRO A 42 4.52 5.09 -4.87
N TYR A 43 5.20 4.77 -3.76
CA TYR A 43 6.45 4.02 -3.72
C TYR A 43 6.62 3.34 -2.36
N THR A 44 7.24 2.16 -2.35
CA THR A 44 7.26 1.23 -1.22
C THR A 44 7.63 1.87 0.12
N ILE A 45 8.77 2.55 0.20
CA ILE A 45 9.27 3.05 1.49
C ILE A 45 8.33 4.12 2.08
N GLY A 46 7.81 5.02 1.23
CA GLY A 46 6.84 6.02 1.64
C GLY A 46 5.54 5.38 2.11
N SER A 47 4.94 4.55 1.26
CA SER A 47 3.66 3.87 1.53
C SER A 47 3.70 3.03 2.81
N ILE A 48 4.74 2.22 3.00
CA ILE A 48 4.88 1.38 4.20
C ILE A 48 5.01 2.22 5.46
N ASN A 49 5.82 3.27 5.44
CA ASN A 49 6.00 4.10 6.63
C ASN A 49 4.77 4.96 6.94
N VAL A 50 3.99 5.38 5.93
CA VAL A 50 2.68 5.99 6.18
C VAL A 50 1.72 4.98 6.79
N THR A 51 1.61 3.78 6.22
CA THR A 51 0.70 2.73 6.71
C THR A 51 1.05 2.29 8.14
N PHE A 52 2.34 2.12 8.45
CA PHE A 52 2.79 1.57 9.73
C PHE A 52 3.00 2.63 10.81
N SER A 53 3.02 3.91 10.46
CA SER A 53 2.98 4.99 11.44
C SER A 53 1.58 5.57 11.60
N GLY A 54 0.73 5.51 10.57
CA GLY A 54 -0.54 6.24 10.54
C GLY A 54 -0.37 7.74 10.35
N LEU A 55 0.81 8.22 9.94
CA LEU A 55 1.10 9.64 9.64
C LEU A 55 1.55 9.79 8.20
N PHE A 56 1.22 10.91 7.57
CA PHE A 56 1.75 11.27 6.26
C PHE A 56 3.27 11.52 6.32
N GLY A 57 3.91 11.63 5.14
CA GLY A 57 5.36 11.67 5.00
C GLY A 57 6.02 12.81 5.77
N LYS A 58 5.42 14.00 5.71
CA LYS A 58 5.90 15.20 6.41
C LYS A 58 5.98 15.00 7.93
N GLU A 59 4.90 14.51 8.51
CA GLU A 59 4.77 14.27 9.95
C GLU A 59 5.64 13.11 10.42
N ASN A 60 5.79 12.04 9.60
CA ASN A 60 6.61 10.89 9.96
C ASN A 60 8.12 11.06 9.65
N GLY A 61 8.48 11.99 8.76
CA GLY A 61 9.86 12.29 8.33
C GLY A 61 10.32 11.64 7.02
N ILE A 62 9.47 10.85 6.35
CA ILE A 62 9.71 10.24 5.04
C ILE A 62 8.78 10.90 4.03
N ASP A 63 9.14 12.10 3.58
CA ASP A 63 8.40 12.94 2.63
C ASP A 63 9.05 13.02 1.24
N ALA A 64 10.14 12.28 1.02
CA ALA A 64 10.82 12.20 -0.28
C ALA A 64 11.70 10.95 -0.40
N TYR A 65 12.11 10.59 -1.62
CA TYR A 65 13.01 9.44 -1.88
C TYR A 65 14.37 9.59 -1.17
N HIS A 66 15.00 10.76 -1.22
CA HIS A 66 16.27 11.00 -0.52
C HIS A 66 16.13 11.04 1.01
N LYS A 67 14.90 11.12 1.52
CA LYS A 67 14.58 11.10 2.95
C LYS A 67 14.03 9.75 3.41
N MET A 68 14.10 8.70 2.57
CA MET A 68 13.58 7.36 2.86
C MET A 68 14.09 6.71 4.15
N LEU A 69 15.23 7.17 4.70
CA LEU A 69 15.81 6.66 5.96
C LEU A 69 15.56 7.58 7.16
N ARG A 70 14.73 8.62 7.03
CA ARG A 70 14.58 9.69 8.03
C ARG A 70 13.32 9.58 8.89
N LEU A 71 12.73 8.38 9.03
CA LEU A 71 11.63 8.16 9.97
C LEU A 71 12.00 8.74 11.35
N LYS A 72 11.23 9.73 11.82
CA LYS A 72 11.49 10.46 13.08
C LYS A 72 11.51 9.46 14.24
N LYS A 73 12.56 9.52 15.07
CA LYS A 73 12.75 8.59 16.22
C LYS A 73 11.63 8.68 17.27
N SER A 74 11.02 9.86 17.41
CA SER A 74 9.88 10.08 18.31
C SER A 74 8.60 9.39 17.84
N ILE A 75 8.49 9.07 16.55
CA ILE A 75 7.33 8.42 15.98
C ILE A 75 7.44 6.91 16.23
N LYS A 76 6.51 6.40 17.05
CA LYS A 76 6.28 4.97 17.22
C LYS A 76 5.54 4.43 16.02
N ASN A 77 6.03 3.33 15.46
CA ASN A 77 5.38 2.58 14.38
C ASN A 77 4.76 1.27 14.91
N LEU A 78 4.02 0.55 14.06
CA LEU A 78 3.36 -0.71 14.43
C LEU A 78 4.32 -1.73 15.07
N PRO A 79 5.50 -2.07 14.50
CA PRO A 79 6.44 -3.00 15.15
C PRO A 79 6.79 -2.61 16.59
N GLU A 80 7.15 -1.35 16.84
CA GLU A 80 7.48 -0.87 18.20
C GLU A 80 6.28 -0.99 19.16
N ILE A 81 5.08 -0.66 18.66
CA ILE A 81 3.85 -0.73 19.46
C ILE A 81 3.54 -2.19 19.80
N PHE A 82 3.49 -3.08 18.81
CA PHE A 82 3.23 -4.51 19.02
C PHE A 82 4.28 -5.14 19.95
N GLN A 83 5.56 -4.82 19.78
CA GLN A 83 6.61 -5.29 20.68
C GLN A 83 6.36 -4.84 22.12
N SER A 84 6.00 -3.56 22.32
CA SER A 84 5.65 -3.04 23.65
C SER A 84 4.41 -3.70 24.27
N GLN A 85 3.53 -4.25 23.42
CA GLN A 85 2.33 -5.00 23.82
C GLN A 85 2.58 -6.51 24.03
N GLY A 86 3.85 -6.93 24.03
CA GLY A 86 4.28 -8.30 24.36
C GLY A 86 4.37 -9.25 23.17
N TYR A 87 4.29 -8.74 21.94
CA TYR A 87 4.41 -9.55 20.72
C TYR A 87 5.86 -9.90 20.41
N PHE A 88 6.05 -11.08 19.81
CA PHE A 88 7.25 -11.38 19.06
C PHE A 88 7.11 -10.77 17.66
N THR A 89 8.02 -9.88 17.30
CA THR A 89 7.95 -9.03 16.11
C THR A 89 9.02 -9.45 15.13
N ALA A 90 8.67 -9.73 13.88
CA ALA A 90 9.65 -10.15 12.88
C ALA A 90 9.29 -9.68 11.46
N CYS A 91 10.30 -9.52 10.60
CA CYS A 91 10.08 -9.22 9.20
C CYS A 91 11.07 -9.92 8.26
N ASP A 92 10.61 -10.20 7.04
CA ASP A 92 11.43 -10.65 5.91
C ASP A 92 11.13 -9.76 4.70
N ILE A 93 12.02 -8.79 4.47
CA ILE A 93 11.81 -7.67 3.55
C ILE A 93 12.86 -7.62 2.44
N LEU A 94 12.59 -6.90 1.34
CA LEU A 94 13.54 -6.83 0.22
C LEU A 94 14.87 -6.16 0.61
N THR A 95 14.80 -5.09 1.40
CA THR A 95 15.97 -4.34 1.87
C THR A 95 15.70 -3.75 3.24
N LYS A 96 16.76 -3.58 4.04
CA LYS A 96 16.69 -3.00 5.38
C LYS A 96 16.19 -1.54 5.38
N ASN A 97 16.17 -0.89 4.22
CA ASN A 97 15.76 0.49 4.05
C ASN A 97 14.23 0.67 4.00
N ILE A 98 13.44 -0.40 3.84
CA ILE A 98 11.97 -0.29 3.76
C ILE A 98 11.37 0.19 5.09
N ILE A 99 11.83 -0.38 6.19
CA ILE A 99 11.38 -0.04 7.53
C ILE A 99 12.55 -0.25 8.50
N PRO A 100 12.79 0.67 9.46
CA PRO A 100 13.89 0.51 10.40
C PRO A 100 13.68 -0.74 11.26
N ASN A 101 14.78 -1.26 11.80
CA ASN A 101 14.77 -2.43 12.69
C ASN A 101 14.15 -2.17 14.08
N ARG A 102 13.68 -0.95 14.35
CA ARG A 102 13.03 -0.59 15.62
C ARG A 102 11.78 -1.43 15.81
N GLY A 103 11.64 -2.03 16.99
CA GLY A 103 10.47 -2.83 17.32
C GLY A 103 10.43 -4.21 16.67
N PHE A 104 11.57 -4.75 16.19
CA PHE A 104 11.66 -6.11 15.66
C PHE A 104 12.61 -6.98 16.50
N ASN A 105 12.18 -8.20 16.83
CA ASN A 105 13.05 -9.27 17.33
C ASN A 105 13.91 -9.87 16.20
N ILE A 106 13.32 -10.09 15.02
CA ILE A 106 14.05 -10.50 13.81
C ILE A 106 13.81 -9.50 12.70
N HIS A 107 14.88 -8.92 12.17
CA HIS A 107 14.83 -8.04 11.00
C HIS A 107 15.77 -8.60 9.92
N GLN A 108 15.20 -9.33 8.96
CA GLN A 108 15.97 -9.99 7.91
C GLN A 108 15.53 -9.54 6.53
N THR A 109 16.41 -9.80 5.57
CA THR A 109 16.18 -9.50 4.16
C THR A 109 16.34 -10.72 3.29
N HIS A 110 15.64 -10.73 2.15
CA HIS A 110 15.78 -11.73 1.11
C HIS A 110 16.34 -11.13 -0.18
N ASN A 111 16.85 -11.99 -1.05
CA ASN A 111 17.28 -11.66 -2.40
C ASN A 111 16.22 -12.11 -3.40
N GLU A 112 15.51 -11.16 -4.00
CA GLU A 112 14.39 -11.42 -4.93
C GLU A 112 14.76 -12.25 -6.18
N PHE A 113 16.05 -12.33 -6.54
CA PHE A 113 16.52 -13.12 -7.69
C PHE A 113 17.01 -14.52 -7.31
N LYS A 114 17.18 -14.83 -6.02
CA LYS A 114 17.75 -16.10 -5.54
C LYS A 114 16.82 -16.85 -4.60
N ASP A 115 16.07 -16.15 -3.78
CA ASP A 115 15.24 -16.75 -2.75
C ASP A 115 13.86 -17.12 -3.29
N ASP A 116 13.44 -18.35 -3.00
CA ASP A 116 12.09 -18.82 -3.30
C ASP A 116 11.15 -18.46 -2.13
N LEU A 117 10.45 -17.32 -2.27
CA LEU A 117 9.54 -16.81 -1.23
C LEU A 117 8.39 -17.77 -0.92
N THR A 118 8.04 -18.68 -1.83
CA THR A 118 7.00 -19.70 -1.61
C THR A 118 7.42 -20.76 -0.60
N LYS A 119 8.73 -20.92 -0.36
CA LYS A 119 9.27 -21.81 0.68
C LYS A 119 9.79 -21.01 1.88
N ARG A 120 10.45 -19.88 1.60
CA ARG A 120 11.09 -19.05 2.61
C ARG A 120 10.09 -18.49 3.61
N HIS A 121 8.99 -17.88 3.15
CA HIS A 121 8.01 -17.27 4.05
C HIS A 121 7.32 -18.30 4.96
N PRO A 122 6.81 -19.46 4.49
CA PRO A 122 6.29 -20.50 5.39
C PRO A 122 7.31 -21.01 6.41
N ASN A 123 8.56 -21.20 6.01
CA ASN A 123 9.62 -21.62 6.94
C ASN A 123 9.93 -20.53 7.97
N PHE A 124 9.91 -19.27 7.57
CA PHE A 124 10.13 -18.15 8.46
C PHE A 124 8.99 -18.00 9.48
N VAL A 125 7.74 -18.21 9.08
CA VAL A 125 6.60 -18.28 10.03
C VAL A 125 6.83 -19.40 11.06
N LYS A 126 7.22 -20.61 10.61
CA LYS A 126 7.52 -21.75 11.51
C LYS A 126 8.66 -21.44 12.48
N GLN A 127 9.70 -20.76 12.00
CA GLN A 127 10.80 -20.28 12.84
C GLN A 127 10.30 -19.29 13.90
N CYS A 128 9.54 -18.28 13.49
CA CYS A 128 9.02 -17.26 14.41
C CYS A 128 8.10 -17.87 15.48
N LEU A 129 7.27 -18.85 15.15
CA LEU A 129 6.43 -19.56 16.14
C LEU A 129 7.28 -20.28 17.20
N LYS A 130 8.41 -20.87 16.79
CA LYS A 130 9.33 -21.54 17.71
C LYS A 130 10.04 -20.52 18.60
N GLU A 131 10.55 -19.44 18.02
CA GLU A 131 11.32 -18.42 18.73
C GLU A 131 10.46 -17.50 19.61
N SER A 132 9.17 -17.34 19.28
CA SER A 132 8.25 -16.53 20.10
C SER A 132 7.97 -17.12 21.47
N ASN A 133 8.23 -18.43 21.65
CA ASN A 133 8.01 -19.15 22.90
C ASN A 133 6.60 -18.91 23.48
N GLY A 134 5.58 -19.00 22.62
CA GLY A 134 4.17 -18.82 22.97
C GLY A 134 3.68 -17.36 22.96
N LYS A 135 4.54 -16.38 22.68
CA LYS A 135 4.09 -15.00 22.44
C LYS A 135 3.34 -14.87 21.10
N PRO A 136 2.32 -13.99 21.01
CA PRO A 136 1.67 -13.70 19.73
C PRO A 136 2.65 -13.04 18.75
N LEU A 137 2.46 -13.29 17.46
CA LEU A 137 3.36 -12.80 16.42
C LEU A 137 2.85 -11.50 15.80
N PHE A 138 3.75 -10.57 15.52
CA PHE A 138 3.57 -9.51 14.53
C PHE A 138 4.58 -9.76 13.42
N LEU A 139 4.12 -10.13 12.22
CA LEU A 139 4.98 -10.44 11.09
C LEU A 139 4.75 -9.45 9.95
N PHE A 140 5.84 -8.98 9.33
CA PHE A 140 5.79 -8.26 8.06
C PHE A 140 6.58 -9.01 6.99
N LEU A 141 5.87 -9.56 6.01
CA LEU A 141 6.41 -10.35 4.91
C LEU A 141 6.28 -9.58 3.60
N TYR A 142 7.34 -9.53 2.81
CA TYR A 142 7.37 -8.79 1.55
C TYR A 142 7.41 -9.76 0.36
N PHE A 143 6.36 -9.81 -0.45
CA PHE A 143 6.35 -10.63 -1.66
C PHE A 143 6.72 -9.82 -2.91
N SER A 144 7.93 -10.04 -3.40
CA SER A 144 8.58 -9.17 -4.41
C SER A 144 8.27 -9.48 -5.87
N LYS A 145 7.42 -10.47 -6.20
CA LYS A 145 7.41 -11.04 -7.56
C LYS A 145 7.12 -10.02 -8.67
N LEU A 146 6.14 -9.14 -8.47
CA LEU A 146 5.80 -8.06 -9.41
C LEU A 146 6.91 -7.00 -9.49
N HIS A 147 7.48 -6.62 -8.35
CA HIS A 147 8.68 -5.77 -8.28
C HIS A 147 9.83 -6.36 -9.11
N THR A 148 10.14 -7.65 -8.94
CA THR A 148 11.22 -8.32 -9.66
C THR A 148 11.02 -8.24 -11.17
N VAL A 149 9.78 -8.47 -11.65
CA VAL A 149 9.42 -8.37 -13.08
C VAL A 149 9.54 -6.93 -13.57
N THR A 150 9.10 -5.96 -12.76
CA THR A 150 9.24 -4.54 -13.09
C THR A 150 10.72 -4.17 -13.24
N VAL A 151 11.58 -4.59 -12.31
CA VAL A 151 13.02 -4.34 -12.40
C VAL A 151 13.65 -5.03 -13.61
N SER A 152 13.41 -6.34 -13.79
CA SER A 152 14.09 -7.14 -14.81
C SER A 152 13.62 -6.84 -16.22
N ASP A 153 12.32 -6.61 -16.40
CA ASP A 153 11.69 -6.52 -17.71
C ASP A 153 11.27 -5.11 -18.11
N VAL A 154 11.30 -4.16 -17.16
CA VAL A 154 11.00 -2.76 -17.45
C VAL A 154 12.20 -1.88 -17.15
N LEU A 155 12.59 -1.73 -15.88
CA LEU A 155 13.57 -0.72 -15.48
C LEU A 155 14.96 -0.93 -16.10
N LYS A 156 15.41 -2.18 -16.26
CA LYS A 156 16.68 -2.52 -16.93
C LYS A 156 16.65 -2.42 -18.45
N LYS A 157 15.46 -2.35 -19.07
CA LYS A 157 15.29 -2.50 -20.52
C LYS A 157 14.87 -1.22 -21.23
N TYR A 158 14.18 -0.32 -20.54
CA TYR A 158 13.62 0.89 -21.12
C TYR A 158 14.07 2.10 -20.33
N GLU A 159 14.26 3.23 -21.01
CA GLU A 159 14.33 4.53 -20.34
C GLU A 159 12.95 5.19 -20.16
N TRP A 160 12.86 6.25 -19.34
CA TRP A 160 11.56 6.77 -18.87
C TRP A 160 10.83 7.51 -19.98
N ASP A 161 11.54 7.97 -20.99
CA ASP A 161 11.07 8.65 -22.19
C ASP A 161 11.06 7.73 -23.43
N GLU A 162 11.35 6.44 -23.28
CA GLU A 162 11.40 5.51 -24.40
C GLU A 162 9.99 5.17 -24.91
N LYS A 163 9.59 5.83 -26.00
CA LYS A 163 8.28 5.64 -26.66
C LYS A 163 7.89 4.17 -26.86
N LYS A 164 8.85 3.32 -27.20
CA LYS A 164 8.64 1.89 -27.39
C LYS A 164 7.96 1.22 -26.21
N PHE A 165 8.24 1.61 -24.97
CA PHE A 165 7.55 1.05 -23.80
C PHE A 165 6.05 1.39 -23.84
N TYR A 166 5.73 2.66 -24.06
CA TYR A 166 4.36 3.20 -24.06
C TYR A 166 3.54 2.71 -25.26
N ASP A 167 4.15 2.59 -26.43
CA ASP A 167 3.52 2.07 -27.65
C ASP A 167 3.16 0.57 -27.53
N ASN A 168 3.74 -0.15 -26.56
CA ASN A 168 3.54 -1.59 -26.34
C ASN A 168 2.73 -1.90 -25.06
N LYS A 169 1.79 -1.02 -24.69
CA LYS A 169 0.96 -1.16 -23.48
C LYS A 169 0.33 -2.55 -23.32
N ASP A 170 -0.27 -3.12 -24.36
CA ASP A 170 -0.92 -4.45 -24.29
C ASP A 170 0.07 -5.57 -23.97
N LYS A 171 1.30 -5.47 -24.49
CA LYS A 171 2.37 -6.44 -24.20
C LYS A 171 2.90 -6.27 -22.78
N ASN A 172 2.94 -5.04 -22.27
CA ASN A 172 3.30 -4.78 -20.87
C ASN A 172 2.22 -5.30 -19.93
N LEU A 173 0.95 -5.11 -20.28
CA LEU A 173 -0.20 -5.64 -19.56
C LEU A 173 -0.13 -7.17 -19.46
N SER A 174 0.01 -7.87 -20.58
CA SER A 174 0.10 -9.33 -20.59
C SER A 174 1.25 -9.85 -19.70
N ARG A 175 2.42 -9.19 -19.73
CA ARG A 175 3.54 -9.53 -18.86
C ARG A 175 3.22 -9.31 -17.38
N TYR A 176 2.56 -8.20 -17.08
CA TYR A 176 2.12 -7.88 -15.72
C TYR A 176 1.10 -8.91 -15.21
N ASP A 177 0.11 -9.28 -16.02
CA ASP A 177 -0.94 -10.22 -15.64
C ASP A 177 -0.37 -11.62 -15.37
N ASP A 178 0.62 -12.05 -16.16
CA ASP A 178 1.33 -13.31 -15.91
C ASP A 178 2.09 -13.28 -14.57
N ALA A 179 2.69 -12.15 -14.20
CA ALA A 179 3.31 -11.98 -12.90
C ALA A 179 2.27 -11.89 -11.76
N PHE A 180 1.09 -11.33 -12.01
CA PHE A 180 -0.01 -11.27 -11.04
C PHE A 180 -0.60 -12.66 -10.74
N LYS A 181 -0.63 -13.58 -11.71
CA LYS A 181 -1.03 -14.98 -11.46
C LYS A 181 -0.15 -15.65 -10.41
N GLU A 182 1.14 -15.31 -10.36
CA GLU A 182 2.06 -15.80 -9.32
C GLU A 182 1.77 -15.20 -7.94
N VAL A 183 1.28 -13.96 -7.89
CA VAL A 183 0.77 -13.36 -6.64
C VAL A 183 -0.37 -14.20 -6.08
N GLY A 184 -1.37 -14.54 -6.89
CA GLY A 184 -2.49 -15.35 -6.41
C GLY A 184 -2.11 -16.76 -5.97
N LYS A 185 -1.17 -17.41 -6.67
CA LYS A 185 -0.60 -18.69 -6.24
C LYS A 185 0.08 -18.56 -4.87
N TYR A 186 0.88 -17.51 -4.69
CA TYR A 186 1.57 -17.25 -3.42
C TYR A 186 0.58 -16.96 -2.27
N THR A 187 -0.43 -16.11 -2.49
CA THR A 187 -1.43 -15.80 -1.44
C THR A 187 -2.21 -17.04 -1.03
N LYS A 188 -2.56 -17.91 -1.99
CA LYS A 188 -3.20 -19.19 -1.68
C LYS A 188 -2.27 -20.09 -0.87
N LEU A 189 -1.02 -20.24 -1.32
CA LEU A 189 -0.03 -21.08 -0.66
C LEU A 189 0.18 -20.67 0.79
N ILE A 190 0.46 -19.39 1.06
CA ILE A 190 0.76 -18.93 2.42
C ILE A 190 -0.49 -19.02 3.31
N THR A 191 -1.68 -18.76 2.77
CA THR A 191 -2.93 -18.95 3.51
C THR A 191 -3.11 -20.42 3.89
N ASP A 192 -2.92 -21.35 2.95
CA ASP A 192 -3.07 -22.79 3.21
C ASP A 192 -2.00 -23.30 4.20
N GLU A 193 -0.78 -22.76 4.19
CA GLU A 193 0.25 -23.08 5.19
C GLU A 193 -0.12 -22.57 6.59
N LEU A 194 -0.69 -21.37 6.72
CA LEU A 194 -1.18 -20.85 8.00
C LEU A 194 -2.34 -21.71 8.55
N GLU A 195 -3.18 -22.25 7.66
CA GLU A 195 -4.23 -23.21 8.03
C GLU A 195 -3.63 -24.53 8.56
N LYS A 196 -2.63 -25.10 7.88
CA LYS A 196 -1.93 -26.31 8.35
C LYS A 196 -1.22 -26.14 9.70
N LEU A 197 -0.79 -24.92 10.00
CA LEU A 197 -0.18 -24.56 11.29
C LEU A 197 -1.21 -24.30 12.40
N ASN A 198 -2.51 -24.47 12.12
CA ASN A 198 -3.62 -24.16 13.04
C ASN A 198 -3.62 -22.71 13.53
N LEU A 199 -3.08 -21.77 12.73
CA LEU A 199 -3.01 -20.35 13.09
C LEU A 199 -4.24 -19.56 12.67
N LYS A 200 -5.06 -20.11 11.77
CA LYS A 200 -6.19 -19.41 11.13
C LYS A 200 -7.12 -18.71 12.13
N GLU A 201 -7.51 -19.41 13.19
CA GLU A 201 -8.50 -18.89 14.15
C GLU A 201 -7.95 -17.79 15.08
N ASN A 202 -6.63 -17.69 15.22
CA ASN A 202 -5.98 -16.71 16.09
C ASN A 202 -5.03 -15.79 15.31
N THR A 203 -5.34 -15.48 14.05
CA THR A 203 -4.51 -14.61 13.20
C THR A 203 -5.35 -13.61 12.44
N ILE A 204 -4.96 -12.33 12.52
CA ILE A 204 -5.35 -11.27 11.60
C ILE A 204 -4.32 -11.27 10.47
N LEU A 205 -4.72 -11.78 9.32
CA LEU A 205 -3.93 -11.82 8.10
C LEU A 205 -4.35 -10.67 7.19
N VAL A 206 -3.37 -9.86 6.77
CA VAL A 206 -3.58 -8.71 5.90
C VAL A 206 -2.72 -8.87 4.65
N PHE A 207 -3.36 -9.12 3.52
CA PHE A 207 -2.71 -8.96 2.21
C PHE A 207 -2.98 -7.55 1.71
N PHE A 208 -1.96 -6.85 1.24
CA PHE A 208 -2.15 -5.48 0.78
C PHE A 208 -1.19 -5.11 -0.34
N SER A 209 -1.60 -4.10 -1.09
CA SER A 209 -0.76 -3.38 -2.05
C SER A 209 -0.32 -2.06 -1.43
N ASP A 210 0.96 -1.74 -1.53
CA ASP A 210 1.53 -0.47 -1.10
C ASP A 210 1.32 0.64 -2.13
N HIS A 211 1.45 0.29 -3.40
CA HIS A 211 1.17 1.09 -4.59
C HIS A 211 0.92 0.17 -5.78
N GLY A 212 0.34 0.73 -6.85
CA GLY A 212 0.24 0.06 -8.13
C GLY A 212 1.45 0.30 -9.02
N THR A 213 1.28 0.15 -10.33
CA THR A 213 2.35 0.40 -11.32
C THR A 213 1.76 0.75 -12.68
N GLY A 214 2.46 1.59 -13.40
CA GLY A 214 2.25 1.91 -14.80
C GLY A 214 2.73 0.78 -15.71
N ILE A 215 1.95 0.53 -16.76
CA ILE A 215 2.24 -0.43 -17.83
C ILE A 215 2.30 0.28 -19.19
N GLY A 216 2.34 1.62 -19.19
CA GLY A 216 2.44 2.45 -20.38
C GLY A 216 1.29 3.44 -20.56
N GLU A 217 0.43 3.63 -19.55
CA GLU A 217 -0.66 4.60 -19.57
C GLU A 217 -0.18 6.05 -19.66
N ARG A 218 0.91 6.38 -18.96
CA ARG A 218 1.40 7.74 -18.79
C ARG A 218 2.81 7.85 -19.32
N PHE A 219 2.97 8.58 -20.42
CA PHE A 219 4.32 8.88 -20.91
C PHE A 219 5.12 9.56 -19.79
N GLY A 220 6.28 9.01 -19.48
CA GLY A 220 7.15 9.47 -18.41
C GLY A 220 7.12 8.64 -17.13
N GLU A 221 6.13 7.74 -16.97
CA GLU A 221 6.04 6.82 -15.84
C GLU A 221 5.96 5.37 -16.34
N ARG A 222 7.13 4.74 -16.49
CA ARG A 222 7.24 3.31 -16.88
C ARG A 222 6.98 2.33 -15.73
N ASN A 223 6.80 2.85 -14.51
CA ASN A 223 6.58 2.09 -13.29
C ASN A 223 5.74 2.93 -12.30
N TYR A 224 6.33 3.56 -11.29
CA TYR A 224 5.62 4.21 -10.21
C TYR A 224 6.43 5.41 -9.67
N GLY A 225 5.78 6.24 -8.86
CA GLY A 225 6.42 7.31 -8.11
C GLY A 225 6.66 8.61 -8.88
N SER A 226 6.31 8.66 -10.16
CA SER A 226 6.42 9.88 -10.97
C SER A 226 5.16 10.73 -10.90
N PHE A 227 4.00 10.09 -10.84
CA PHE A 227 2.70 10.74 -10.78
C PHE A 227 1.81 10.14 -9.68
N THR A 228 0.59 10.65 -9.59
CA THR A 228 -0.45 10.21 -8.65
C THR A 228 -1.73 9.79 -9.40
N TYR A 229 -1.60 9.01 -10.47
CA TYR A 229 -2.75 8.44 -11.20
C TYR A 229 -3.28 7.16 -10.54
N GLU A 230 -4.55 6.80 -10.79
CA GLU A 230 -5.24 5.69 -10.12
C GLU A 230 -4.50 4.35 -10.27
N GLU A 231 -3.82 4.12 -11.38
CA GLU A 231 -3.00 2.93 -11.60
C GLU A 231 -1.82 2.78 -10.62
N THR A 232 -1.37 3.87 -9.98
CA THR A 232 -0.30 3.86 -8.98
C THR A 232 -0.80 4.16 -7.57
N ILE A 233 -1.81 5.02 -7.38
CA ILE A 233 -2.25 5.44 -6.03
C ILE A 233 -3.41 4.64 -5.45
N ARG A 234 -4.25 4.02 -6.28
CA ARG A 234 -5.36 3.20 -5.77
C ARG A 234 -4.85 1.79 -5.47
N THR A 235 -4.99 1.39 -4.22
CA THR A 235 -4.51 0.12 -3.69
C THR A 235 -5.64 -0.67 -3.07
N PHE A 236 -5.31 -1.85 -2.51
CA PHE A 236 -6.25 -2.70 -1.82
C PHE A 236 -5.67 -3.29 -0.54
N PHE A 237 -6.56 -3.61 0.39
CA PHE A 237 -6.28 -4.32 1.63
C PHE A 237 -7.33 -5.42 1.80
N LEU A 238 -6.88 -6.68 1.89
CA LEU A 238 -7.70 -7.85 2.19
C LEU A 238 -7.42 -8.29 3.62
N PHE A 239 -8.45 -8.23 4.45
CA PHE A 239 -8.41 -8.64 5.85
C PHE A 239 -9.07 -10.01 6.01
N ILE A 240 -8.35 -10.96 6.63
CA ILE A 240 -8.82 -12.30 6.94
C ILE A 240 -8.53 -12.58 8.41
N ALA A 241 -9.56 -12.81 9.21
CA ALA A 241 -9.44 -13.24 10.61
C ALA A 241 -10.72 -13.95 11.05
N SER A 242 -10.67 -14.63 12.19
CA SER A 242 -11.90 -15.06 12.87
C SER A 242 -12.72 -13.82 13.27
N GLY A 243 -14.03 -13.83 13.04
CA GLY A 243 -14.92 -12.69 13.27
C GLY A 243 -14.97 -11.62 12.18
N ILE A 244 -14.02 -11.58 11.24
CA ILE A 244 -14.10 -10.69 10.08
C ILE A 244 -15.11 -11.23 9.06
N GLN A 245 -15.94 -10.35 8.51
CA GLN A 245 -16.92 -10.68 7.49
C GLN A 245 -16.24 -11.30 6.26
N LYS A 246 -16.83 -12.38 5.74
CA LYS A 246 -16.27 -13.16 4.62
C LYS A 246 -17.01 -12.83 3.33
N ASN A 247 -16.33 -13.00 2.20
CA ASN A 247 -16.89 -12.73 0.88
C ASN A 247 -17.49 -11.32 0.75
N ARG A 248 -16.86 -10.35 1.43
CA ARG A 248 -17.28 -8.95 1.42
C ARG A 248 -16.26 -8.12 0.65
N ALA A 249 -16.73 -7.22 -0.19
CA ALA A 249 -15.89 -6.26 -0.90
C ALA A 249 -16.46 -4.86 -0.73
N SER A 250 -15.59 -3.87 -0.61
CA SER A 250 -15.99 -2.45 -0.66
C SER A 250 -15.02 -1.64 -1.53
N ASN A 251 -15.61 -0.74 -2.30
CA ASN A 251 -14.94 0.29 -3.09
C ASN A 251 -15.08 1.69 -2.46
N THR A 252 -15.57 1.79 -1.22
CA THR A 252 -15.64 3.05 -0.47
C THR A 252 -14.25 3.66 -0.35
N LEU A 253 -14.13 4.97 -0.62
CA LEU A 253 -12.85 5.65 -0.57
C LEU A 253 -12.30 5.68 0.87
N ARG A 254 -11.08 5.15 1.05
CA ARG A 254 -10.31 5.17 2.31
C ARG A 254 -8.84 5.56 2.03
N ALA A 255 -8.06 5.83 3.07
CA ALA A 255 -6.63 6.14 2.95
C ALA A 255 -5.76 5.15 3.73
N THR A 256 -4.50 5.00 3.29
CA THR A 256 -3.50 4.16 3.99
C THR A 256 -3.27 4.55 5.46
N VAL A 257 -3.46 5.81 5.83
CA VAL A 257 -3.38 6.26 7.24
C VAL A 257 -4.45 5.61 8.14
N ASP A 258 -5.56 5.15 7.57
CA ASP A 258 -6.65 4.49 8.31
C ASP A 258 -6.30 3.07 8.77
N ILE A 259 -5.29 2.45 8.15
CA ILE A 259 -4.87 1.09 8.45
C ILE A 259 -4.27 1.02 9.85
N PHE A 260 -3.47 2.02 10.24
CA PHE A 260 -2.82 2.07 11.55
C PHE A 260 -3.81 1.92 12.71
N PRO A 261 -4.82 2.82 12.90
CA PRO A 261 -5.77 2.68 13.99
C PRO A 261 -6.65 1.43 13.83
N THR A 262 -6.98 1.02 12.60
CA THR A 262 -7.79 -0.19 12.36
C THR A 262 -7.11 -1.45 12.89
N ILE A 263 -5.80 -1.58 12.72
CA ILE A 263 -5.05 -2.77 13.20
C ILE A 263 -4.92 -2.77 14.72
N LEU A 264 -4.73 -1.62 15.34
CA LEU A 264 -4.68 -1.51 16.79
C LEU A 264 -6.03 -1.90 17.41
N ASP A 265 -7.14 -1.44 16.82
CA ASP A 265 -8.49 -1.83 17.22
C ASP A 265 -8.73 -3.33 17.04
N LEU A 266 -8.35 -3.91 15.89
CA LEU A 266 -8.51 -5.35 15.65
C LEU A 266 -7.66 -6.20 16.61
N ALA A 267 -6.53 -5.66 17.07
CA ALA A 267 -5.70 -6.28 18.11
C ALA A 267 -6.18 -5.99 19.54
N GLU A 268 -7.30 -5.27 19.69
CA GLU A 268 -7.93 -4.89 20.96
C GLU A 268 -6.99 -4.08 21.86
N PHE A 269 -6.18 -3.19 21.27
CA PHE A 269 -5.29 -2.30 22.04
C PHE A 269 -6.02 -1.04 22.49
N GLU A 270 -6.02 -0.79 23.80
CA GLU A 270 -6.51 0.46 24.40
C GLU A 270 -5.40 1.52 24.40
N LEU A 271 -5.03 2.00 23.20
CA LEU A 271 -4.01 3.02 23.01
C LEU A 271 -4.57 4.21 22.23
N GLU A 272 -4.31 5.42 22.72
CA GLU A 272 -4.66 6.65 22.01
C GLU A 272 -3.43 7.21 21.28
N PHE A 273 -3.60 7.51 20.00
CA PHE A 273 -2.61 8.17 19.18
C PHE A 273 -3.25 9.34 18.45
N ASP A 274 -2.58 10.49 18.46
CA ASP A 274 -2.93 11.61 17.60
C ASP A 274 -2.45 11.31 16.18
N ARG A 275 -3.35 10.75 15.36
CA ARG A 275 -3.11 10.35 13.97
C ARG A 275 -4.33 10.74 13.13
N PRO A 276 -4.14 11.14 11.85
CA PRO A 276 -5.24 11.57 10.99
C PRO A 276 -6.19 10.44 10.54
N GLY A 277 -5.80 9.17 10.71
CA GLY A 277 -6.59 8.03 10.25
C GLY A 277 -7.80 7.73 11.15
N GLU A 278 -8.88 7.24 10.55
CA GLU A 278 -10.06 6.76 11.28
C GLU A 278 -10.14 5.23 11.20
N SER A 279 -10.29 4.55 12.34
CA SER A 279 -10.48 3.10 12.33
C SER A 279 -11.79 2.70 11.65
N PHE A 280 -11.74 1.63 10.86
CA PHE A 280 -12.91 0.97 10.28
C PHE A 280 -13.07 -0.49 10.75
N SER A 281 -12.46 -0.85 11.88
CA SER A 281 -12.55 -2.18 12.49
C SER A 281 -14.00 -2.67 12.64
N LYS A 282 -14.93 -1.77 13.01
CA LYS A 282 -16.37 -2.06 13.13
C LYS A 282 -16.98 -2.58 11.83
N TYR A 283 -16.59 -2.04 10.68
CA TYR A 283 -17.04 -2.50 9.36
C TYR A 283 -16.54 -3.92 9.06
N LEU A 284 -15.31 -4.24 9.48
CA LEU A 284 -14.75 -5.57 9.28
C LEU A 284 -15.43 -6.63 10.15
N LEU A 285 -15.85 -6.28 11.36
CA LEU A 285 -16.39 -7.22 12.36
C LEU A 285 -17.91 -7.35 12.33
N LYS A 286 -18.65 -6.29 12.00
CA LYS A 286 -20.12 -6.27 12.06
C LYS A 286 -20.72 -6.30 10.66
N ASP A 287 -21.71 -7.18 10.48
CA ASP A 287 -22.40 -7.37 9.19
C ASP A 287 -23.08 -6.07 8.73
N GLU A 288 -23.92 -5.49 9.59
CA GLU A 288 -24.72 -4.29 9.29
C GLU A 288 -23.97 -2.95 9.39
N ALA A 289 -22.68 -2.96 9.74
CA ALA A 289 -21.91 -1.72 9.79
C ALA A 289 -21.65 -1.20 8.37
N GLU A 290 -21.95 0.07 8.14
CA GLU A 290 -21.55 0.78 6.92
C GLU A 290 -20.11 1.29 7.05
N LEU A 291 -19.35 1.20 5.94
CA LEU A 291 -18.03 1.81 5.88
C LEU A 291 -18.21 3.30 5.61
N LYS A 292 -17.86 4.14 6.59
CA LYS A 292 -17.83 5.59 6.42
C LYS A 292 -16.78 5.95 5.37
N GLU A 293 -17.21 6.68 4.34
CA GLU A 293 -16.35 7.19 3.29
C GLU A 293 -15.47 8.35 3.77
N SER A 294 -14.19 8.32 3.39
CA SER A 294 -13.30 9.46 3.56
C SER A 294 -13.72 10.59 2.63
N LEU A 295 -13.94 11.79 3.17
CA LEU A 295 -14.33 12.94 2.35
C LEU A 295 -13.24 13.28 1.31
N TYR A 296 -11.99 13.21 1.73
CA TYR A 296 -10.83 13.37 0.86
C TYR A 296 -9.70 12.44 1.29
N THR A 297 -8.90 12.00 0.33
CA THR A 297 -7.59 11.38 0.52
C THR A 297 -6.52 12.23 -0.15
N PHE A 298 -5.27 12.09 0.31
CA PHE A 298 -4.14 12.87 -0.17
C PHE A 298 -2.99 11.95 -0.56
N SER A 299 -2.31 12.30 -1.64
CA SER A 299 -1.09 11.62 -2.10
C SER A 299 -0.04 12.62 -2.54
N GLU A 300 1.23 12.28 -2.33
CA GLU A 300 2.38 13.07 -2.74
C GLU A 300 3.52 12.19 -3.25
N THR A 301 4.30 12.71 -4.19
CA THR A 301 5.53 12.06 -4.66
C THR A 301 6.51 13.07 -5.24
N GLY A 302 7.79 12.69 -5.27
CA GLY A 302 8.90 13.44 -5.85
C GLY A 302 9.82 12.49 -6.60
N ALA A 303 9.59 12.32 -7.89
CA ALA A 303 10.16 11.22 -8.67
C ALA A 303 11.71 11.21 -8.67
N VAL A 304 12.33 10.02 -8.69
CA VAL A 304 13.78 9.88 -8.94
C VAL A 304 14.10 10.00 -10.43
N HIS A 305 13.17 9.60 -11.28
CA HIS A 305 13.23 9.63 -12.74
C HIS A 305 11.90 10.14 -13.31
N GLY A 306 11.81 10.32 -14.62
CA GLY A 306 10.59 10.82 -15.27
C GLY A 306 10.74 12.28 -15.70
N PRO A 307 9.64 12.94 -16.10
CA PRO A 307 9.69 14.25 -16.75
C PRO A 307 10.11 15.39 -15.80
N TRP A 308 9.79 15.28 -14.51
CA TRP A 308 10.09 16.31 -13.50
C TRP A 308 10.62 15.68 -12.21
N PRO A 309 11.85 15.12 -12.22
CA PRO A 309 12.41 14.47 -11.05
C PRO A 309 12.62 15.49 -9.92
N SER A 310 12.25 15.08 -8.70
CA SER A 310 12.40 15.88 -7.47
C SER A 310 12.63 14.95 -6.29
N PRO A 311 13.77 14.24 -6.23
CA PRO A 311 13.96 13.20 -5.22
C PRO A 311 14.17 13.75 -3.80
N GLU A 312 14.39 15.05 -3.64
CA GLU A 312 14.62 15.72 -2.35
C GLU A 312 13.34 16.23 -1.67
N GLU A 313 12.29 16.52 -2.45
CA GLU A 313 10.99 16.99 -1.98
C GLU A 313 9.88 16.57 -2.94
N SER A 314 8.69 16.30 -2.42
CA SER A 314 7.51 16.08 -3.28
C SER A 314 7.23 17.29 -4.17
N ASN A 315 6.94 17.03 -5.45
CA ASN A 315 6.56 18.05 -6.44
C ASN A 315 5.30 17.68 -7.21
N VAL A 316 4.73 16.50 -6.99
CA VAL A 316 3.44 16.07 -7.52
C VAL A 316 2.53 15.72 -6.35
N PHE A 317 1.37 16.35 -6.31
CA PHE A 317 0.41 16.25 -5.21
C PHE A 317 -0.98 15.95 -5.74
N CYS A 318 -1.80 15.29 -4.92
CA CYS A 318 -3.16 14.96 -5.25
C CYS A 318 -4.09 15.07 -4.03
N ILE A 319 -5.29 15.60 -4.27
CA ILE A 319 -6.46 15.42 -3.41
C ILE A 319 -7.54 14.68 -4.20
N LYS A 320 -8.10 13.62 -3.61
CA LYS A 320 -9.10 12.75 -4.23
C LYS A 320 -10.34 12.66 -3.35
N SER A 321 -11.53 12.79 -3.93
CA SER A 321 -12.80 12.33 -3.34
C SER A 321 -13.28 11.07 -4.08
N SER A 322 -14.42 10.51 -3.69
CA SER A 322 -15.01 9.35 -4.39
C SER A 322 -15.47 9.68 -5.82
N THR A 323 -15.56 10.96 -6.17
CA THR A 323 -16.12 11.42 -7.45
C THR A 323 -15.14 12.22 -8.29
N HIS A 324 -14.18 12.92 -7.69
CA HIS A 324 -13.27 13.79 -8.40
C HIS A 324 -11.84 13.69 -7.87
N LYS A 325 -10.88 14.01 -8.73
CA LYS A 325 -9.47 14.13 -8.36
C LYS A 325 -8.90 15.44 -8.87
N LEU A 326 -8.13 16.12 -8.02
CA LEU A 326 -7.34 17.28 -8.40
C LEU A 326 -5.86 16.98 -8.15
N MET A 327 -5.05 17.09 -9.19
CA MET A 327 -3.59 16.97 -9.13
C MET A 327 -2.94 18.34 -9.28
N TYR A 328 -1.83 18.52 -8.58
CA TYR A 328 -0.94 19.66 -8.75
C TYR A 328 0.48 19.19 -9.05
N LEU A 329 0.96 19.54 -10.23
CA LEU A 329 2.31 19.28 -10.70
C LEU A 329 3.10 20.57 -10.48
N LYS A 330 3.79 20.70 -9.35
CA LYS A 330 4.55 21.93 -8.98
C LYS A 330 5.55 22.32 -10.07
N THR A 331 6.17 21.33 -10.70
CA THR A 331 6.86 21.46 -11.98
C THR A 331 6.07 20.58 -12.97
N PRO A 332 5.42 21.14 -14.00
CA PRO A 332 5.66 22.45 -14.62
C PRO A 332 4.74 23.60 -14.14
N ASN A 333 4.16 23.50 -12.94
CA ASN A 333 3.12 24.39 -12.40
C ASN A 333 1.76 24.21 -13.11
N GLU A 334 1.31 22.96 -13.16
CA GLU A 334 0.08 22.55 -13.84
C GLU A 334 -0.92 21.95 -12.86
N TRP A 335 -2.21 22.24 -13.09
CA TRP A 335 -3.32 21.67 -12.35
C TRP A 335 -4.12 20.77 -13.29
N LEU A 336 -4.42 19.56 -12.83
CA LEU A 336 -5.23 18.59 -13.57
C LEU A 336 -6.44 18.22 -12.73
N PHE A 337 -7.61 18.13 -13.35
CA PHE A 337 -8.86 17.78 -12.68
C PHE A 337 -9.58 16.70 -13.46
N PHE A 338 -10.06 15.68 -12.76
CA PHE A 338 -10.67 14.49 -13.34
C PHE A 338 -11.99 14.18 -12.63
N ASP A 339 -13.01 13.82 -13.42
CA ASP A 339 -14.24 13.21 -12.94
C ASP A 339 -14.06 11.70 -12.93
N LEU A 340 -13.92 11.11 -11.74
CA LEU A 340 -13.62 9.69 -11.57
C LEU A 340 -14.84 8.79 -11.82
N GLN A 341 -16.05 9.35 -11.85
CA GLN A 341 -17.26 8.57 -12.16
C GLN A 341 -17.38 8.35 -13.66
N ASN A 342 -17.12 9.39 -14.45
CA ASN A 342 -17.26 9.34 -15.91
C ASN A 342 -15.93 9.01 -16.63
N ASP A 343 -14.78 9.30 -16.01
CA ASP A 343 -13.43 9.02 -16.53
C ASP A 343 -12.56 8.35 -15.45
N PRO A 344 -12.84 7.09 -15.09
CA PRO A 344 -12.08 6.36 -14.05
C PRO A 344 -10.62 6.07 -14.43
N TYR A 345 -10.27 6.28 -15.71
CA TYR A 345 -8.91 6.13 -16.23
C TYR A 345 -8.20 7.46 -16.41
N GLU A 346 -8.83 8.58 -16.03
CA GLU A 346 -8.18 9.89 -15.93
C GLU A 346 -7.51 10.30 -17.25
N THR A 347 -8.22 10.05 -18.35
CA THR A 347 -7.76 10.28 -19.72
C THR A 347 -8.03 11.71 -20.20
N SER A 348 -8.96 12.42 -19.56
CA SER A 348 -9.39 13.77 -19.93
C SER A 348 -9.22 14.74 -18.77
N ASN A 349 -8.25 15.66 -18.89
CA ASN A 349 -8.13 16.79 -17.97
C ASN A 349 -9.26 17.81 -18.25
N ILE A 350 -10.14 17.99 -17.27
CA ILE A 350 -11.27 18.94 -17.33
C ILE A 350 -11.06 20.19 -16.47
N PHE A 351 -9.83 20.44 -16.00
CA PHE A 351 -9.55 21.59 -15.12
C PHE A 351 -9.80 22.93 -15.83
N THR A 352 -10.68 23.73 -15.25
CA THR A 352 -10.94 25.12 -15.69
C THR A 352 -10.50 26.17 -14.67
N GLY A 353 -10.33 25.77 -13.41
CA GLY A 353 -10.06 26.64 -12.26
C GLY A 353 -11.27 27.45 -11.78
N ASN A 354 -12.44 27.25 -12.37
CA ASN A 354 -13.62 28.10 -12.17
C ASN A 354 -14.71 27.43 -11.34
N SER A 355 -14.80 26.10 -11.34
CA SER A 355 -15.87 25.39 -10.63
C SER A 355 -15.69 25.47 -9.11
N GLU A 356 -16.80 25.41 -8.38
CA GLU A 356 -16.77 25.48 -6.91
C GLU A 356 -15.99 24.30 -6.31
N ILE A 357 -16.14 23.10 -6.89
CA ILE A 357 -15.43 21.90 -6.44
C ILE A 357 -13.91 22.01 -6.69
N GLU A 358 -13.49 22.54 -7.85
CA GLU A 358 -12.07 22.78 -8.15
C GLU A 358 -11.45 23.74 -7.13
N LYS A 359 -12.13 24.86 -6.85
CA LYS A 359 -11.65 25.88 -5.90
C LYS A 359 -11.52 25.31 -4.49
N LYS A 360 -12.54 24.58 -4.02
CA LYS A 360 -12.54 23.94 -2.70
C LYS A 360 -11.44 22.88 -2.57
N MET A 361 -11.27 22.02 -3.58
CA MET A 361 -10.22 21.01 -3.58
C MET A 361 -8.83 21.64 -3.66
N LYS A 362 -8.67 22.70 -4.44
CA LYS A 362 -7.42 23.45 -4.54
C LYS A 362 -7.03 24.08 -3.20
N GLU A 363 -7.96 24.76 -2.54
CA GLU A 363 -7.73 25.33 -1.20
C GLU A 363 -7.29 24.26 -0.20
N LYS A 364 -8.01 23.13 -0.16
CA LYS A 364 -7.68 22.01 0.73
C LYS A 364 -6.33 21.38 0.42
N LEU A 365 -6.00 21.19 -0.86
CA LEU A 365 -4.72 20.62 -1.26
C LEU A 365 -3.57 21.55 -0.89
N ILE A 366 -3.70 22.85 -1.14
CA ILE A 366 -2.67 23.83 -0.76
C ILE A 366 -2.52 23.89 0.77
N GLY A 367 -3.62 23.87 1.52
CA GLY A 367 -3.57 23.78 2.99
C GLY A 367 -2.85 22.52 3.46
N TRP A 368 -3.14 21.37 2.84
CA TRP A 368 -2.45 20.11 3.15
C TRP A 368 -0.96 20.16 2.79
N ILE A 369 -0.58 20.69 1.63
CA ILE A 369 0.84 20.83 1.24
C ILE A 369 1.61 21.70 2.26
N ASN A 370 0.99 22.78 2.72
CA ASN A 370 1.60 23.76 3.63
C ASN A 370 1.40 23.45 5.12
N ARG A 371 0.82 22.29 5.48
CA ARG A 371 0.59 21.89 6.88
C ARG A 371 1.89 21.86 7.69
N GLU A 372 1.82 22.12 8.99
CA GLU A 372 3.00 22.02 9.87
C GLU A 372 3.36 20.55 10.16
N ASP A 373 4.62 20.34 10.57
CA ASP A 373 5.28 19.05 10.78
C ASP A 373 4.94 18.35 12.10
#